data_AF-A0A0B6S852-F1
#
_entry.id   AF-A0A0B6S852-F1
#
_cell.length_a   1.000
_cell.length_b   1.000
_cell.length_c   1.000
_cell.angle_alpha   90.00
_cell.angle_beta   90.00
_cell.angle_gamma   90.00
#
_symmetry.space_group_name_H-M   'P 1'
#
loop_
_entity.id
_entity.type
_entity.pdbx_description
1 polymer ?
#
loop_
_entity_poly.entity_id
_entity_poly.type
_entity_poly.pdbx_seq_one_letter_code
_entity_poly.pdbx_strand_id
1 'polypeptide(L)'
;MPLVYDKDGKVVPGTQAFSPIVVMDGVPSNYSVSVTRPDWPGRIFYRLWDPNENNSWSNTFNFAAYIEVTVRGQWSAISITAGNYNVGGMAFTEEVTGAAYLYPDSNGSGCQVVDPFHPPKPPVTIRMSAPDWDLGELPMDHGEKRFTAADDQLCFSYSGLSAGGAAVVVDAESQNGVVNDQYQLKALDDPNQVIPYTVVLNGGLYDIDLPNRRRLPVVLNTSGRTCFTSVFHTYVAPGLKRGDYSDVLTFTVVSMT
;
A
#
# COMPACT_ATOMS: atom_id res chain seq x y z
N MET A 1 8.51 -3.60 -23.71
CA MET A 1 7.15 -3.04 -23.76
C MET A 1 6.56 -3.00 -22.35
N PRO A 2 6.25 -1.82 -21.79
CA PRO A 2 5.56 -1.70 -20.52
C PRO A 2 4.02 -1.73 -20.69
N LEU A 3 3.35 -2.50 -19.83
CA LEU A 3 1.89 -2.53 -19.66
C LEU A 3 1.56 -1.95 -18.29
N VAL A 4 0.53 -1.11 -18.20
CA VAL A 4 0.10 -0.51 -16.93
C VAL A 4 -1.22 -1.09 -16.53
N TYR A 5 -1.34 -1.37 -15.24
CA TYR A 5 -2.55 -1.89 -14.66
C TYR A 5 -3.15 -0.90 -13.68
N ASP A 6 -4.47 -0.87 -13.64
CA ASP A 6 -5.19 -0.26 -12.55
C ASP A 6 -5.11 -1.15 -11.30
N LYS A 7 -5.64 -0.60 -10.20
CA LYS A 7 -5.81 -1.26 -8.91
C LYS A 7 -6.57 -2.61 -8.94
N ASP A 8 -7.34 -2.89 -9.99
CA ASP A 8 -8.10 -4.13 -10.16
C ASP A 8 -7.34 -5.14 -11.02
N GLY A 9 -6.10 -4.82 -11.45
CA GLY A 9 -5.27 -5.64 -12.31
C GLY A 9 -5.67 -5.55 -13.79
N LYS A 10 -6.53 -4.60 -14.18
CA LYS A 10 -6.93 -4.43 -15.58
C LYS A 10 -5.94 -3.53 -16.29
N VAL A 11 -5.60 -3.91 -17.51
CA VAL A 11 -4.76 -3.08 -18.38
C VAL A 11 -5.45 -1.74 -18.61
N VAL A 12 -4.73 -0.65 -18.40
CA VAL A 12 -5.21 0.70 -18.70
C VAL A 12 -4.83 1.02 -20.16
N PRO A 13 -5.79 1.07 -21.11
CA PRO A 13 -5.48 1.39 -22.49
C PRO A 13 -4.97 2.83 -22.57
N GLY A 14 -3.81 3.02 -23.20
CA GLY A 14 -3.05 4.26 -23.08
C GLY A 14 -3.85 5.53 -23.39
N THR A 15 -3.85 6.50 -22.47
CA THR A 15 -3.82 7.94 -22.77
C THR A 15 -3.37 8.75 -21.53
N GLN A 16 -2.43 9.67 -21.75
CA GLN A 16 -1.98 10.79 -20.91
C GLN A 16 -1.29 10.56 -19.55
N ALA A 17 -1.70 9.60 -18.71
CA ALA A 17 -1.09 9.45 -17.37
C ALA A 17 0.25 8.69 -17.36
N PHE A 18 0.53 7.92 -18.41
CA PHE A 18 1.70 7.04 -18.50
C PHE A 18 2.51 7.32 -19.77
N SER A 19 3.59 8.10 -19.63
CA SER A 19 4.57 8.34 -20.69
C SER A 19 5.94 7.88 -20.21
N PRO A 20 6.18 6.56 -20.16
CA PRO A 20 7.45 6.06 -19.66
C PRO A 20 8.57 6.39 -20.62
N ILE A 21 9.74 6.63 -20.08
CA ILE A 21 10.99 6.65 -20.85
C ILE A 21 11.60 5.27 -20.68
N VAL A 22 11.79 4.56 -21.80
CA VAL A 22 12.42 3.23 -21.81
C VAL A 22 13.84 3.37 -22.34
N VAL A 23 14.80 2.90 -21.56
CA VAL A 23 16.23 2.90 -21.89
C VAL A 23 16.70 1.45 -21.90
N MET A 24 17.42 1.05 -22.95
CA MET A 24 18.05 -0.26 -23.08
C MET A 24 19.56 -0.06 -23.16
N ASP A 25 20.29 -0.64 -22.21
CA ASP A 25 21.76 -0.54 -22.10
C ASP A 25 22.26 0.92 -22.21
N GLY A 26 21.58 1.84 -21.52
CA GLY A 26 21.90 3.27 -21.53
C GLY A 26 21.43 4.05 -22.76
N VAL A 27 20.81 3.40 -23.76
CA VAL A 27 20.29 4.05 -24.97
C VAL A 27 18.77 4.20 -24.90
N PRO A 28 18.21 5.43 -24.96
CA PRO A 28 16.76 5.64 -24.88
C PRO A 28 16.05 5.22 -26.18
N SER A 29 14.80 4.76 -26.06
CA SER A 29 13.87 4.66 -27.19
C SER A 29 13.59 6.04 -27.77
N ASN A 30 13.44 6.16 -29.09
CA ASN A 30 13.06 7.42 -29.76
C ASN A 30 11.68 7.38 -30.42
N TYR A 31 11.01 6.22 -30.44
CA TYR A 31 9.66 6.05 -30.96
C TYR A 31 8.81 5.18 -30.03
N SER A 32 7.50 5.34 -30.17
CA SER A 32 6.53 4.44 -29.55
C SER A 32 5.29 4.28 -30.42
N VAL A 33 4.70 3.08 -30.40
CA VAL A 33 3.45 2.78 -31.11
C VAL A 33 2.44 2.19 -30.13
N SER A 34 1.22 2.69 -30.19
CA SER A 34 0.11 2.16 -29.39
C SER A 34 -0.43 0.90 -30.05
N VAL A 35 -0.62 -0.15 -29.24
CA VAL A 35 -1.27 -1.40 -29.65
C VAL A 35 -2.66 -1.40 -29.04
N THR A 36 -3.68 -1.54 -29.87
CA THR A 36 -5.11 -1.55 -29.46
C THR A 36 -5.72 -2.94 -29.57
N ARG A 37 -4.90 -3.98 -29.63
CA ARG A 37 -5.36 -5.37 -29.65
C ARG A 37 -6.16 -5.66 -28.37
N PRO A 38 -7.37 -6.25 -28.45
CA PRO A 38 -8.21 -6.51 -27.28
C PRO A 38 -7.54 -7.41 -26.24
N ASP A 39 -6.78 -8.39 -26.72
CA ASP A 39 -5.94 -9.30 -25.95
C ASP A 39 -4.74 -8.58 -25.32
N TRP A 40 -4.30 -7.47 -25.91
CA TRP A 40 -3.05 -6.85 -25.49
C TRP A 40 -2.94 -5.35 -25.76
N PRO A 41 -3.72 -4.54 -25.02
CA PRO A 41 -3.66 -3.09 -25.15
C PRO A 41 -2.37 -2.58 -24.50
N GLY A 42 -1.61 -1.74 -25.19
CA GLY A 42 -0.32 -1.30 -24.65
C GLY A 42 0.42 -0.31 -25.53
N ARG A 43 1.68 -0.05 -25.18
CA ARG A 43 2.55 0.81 -25.98
C ARG A 43 3.94 0.20 -26.13
N ILE A 44 4.31 -0.13 -27.36
CA ILE A 44 5.64 -0.61 -27.70
C ILE A 44 6.56 0.61 -27.78
N PHE A 45 7.72 0.51 -27.14
CA PHE A 45 8.80 1.48 -27.24
C PHE A 45 9.93 0.84 -28.03
N TYR A 46 10.45 1.56 -29.01
CA TYR A 46 11.50 1.05 -29.87
C TYR A 46 12.40 2.20 -30.33
N ARG A 47 13.56 1.83 -30.87
CA ARG A 47 14.44 2.77 -31.54
C ARG A 47 14.37 2.53 -33.05
N LEU A 48 14.12 3.58 -33.84
CA LEU A 48 14.24 3.44 -35.30
C LEU A 48 15.69 3.08 -35.66
N TRP A 49 15.83 2.15 -36.58
CA TRP A 49 17.14 1.75 -37.09
C TRP A 49 17.83 2.94 -37.76
N ASP A 50 19.02 3.28 -37.28
CA ASP A 50 19.96 4.16 -37.95
C ASP A 50 21.18 3.31 -38.33
N PRO A 51 21.54 3.22 -39.63
CA PRO A 51 22.69 2.44 -40.08
C PRO A 51 24.03 2.90 -39.45
N ASN A 52 24.07 4.10 -38.88
CA ASN A 52 25.25 4.64 -38.20
C ASN A 52 25.25 4.36 -36.69
N GLU A 53 24.16 3.83 -36.13
CA GLU A 53 24.03 3.53 -34.71
C GLU A 53 24.10 2.02 -34.46
N ASN A 54 25.22 1.56 -33.92
CA ASN A 54 25.34 0.21 -33.38
C ASN A 54 24.98 0.23 -31.90
N ASN A 55 23.76 -0.20 -31.56
CA ASN A 55 23.28 -0.24 -30.18
C ASN A 55 22.34 -1.44 -29.96
N SER A 56 22.01 -1.70 -28.70
CA SER A 56 21.21 -2.88 -28.30
C SER A 56 19.82 -2.94 -28.93
N TRP A 57 19.22 -1.81 -29.34
CA TRP A 57 17.90 -1.80 -29.98
C TRP A 57 17.91 -2.38 -31.39
N SER A 58 19.06 -2.38 -32.07
CA SER A 58 19.21 -2.95 -33.42
C SER A 58 19.81 -4.36 -33.39
N ASN A 59 20.06 -4.93 -32.20
CA ASN A 59 20.59 -6.28 -32.06
C ASN A 59 19.52 -7.32 -32.38
N THR A 60 19.78 -8.16 -33.39
CA THR A 60 18.88 -9.22 -33.85
C THR A 60 19.23 -10.61 -33.29
N PHE A 61 20.30 -10.71 -32.50
CA PHE A 61 20.72 -11.94 -31.82
C PHE A 61 20.16 -12.00 -30.40
N ASN A 62 20.30 -13.16 -29.76
CA ASN A 62 19.98 -13.31 -28.35
C ASN A 62 21.01 -12.57 -27.47
N PHE A 63 20.54 -11.79 -26.51
CA PHE A 63 21.41 -11.09 -25.56
C PHE A 63 20.65 -10.78 -24.28
N ALA A 64 21.39 -10.49 -23.22
CA ALA A 64 20.84 -9.91 -22.00
C ALA A 64 20.91 -8.38 -22.12
N ALA A 65 19.83 -7.71 -21.76
CA ALA A 65 19.72 -6.25 -21.81
C ALA A 65 19.37 -5.70 -20.42
N TYR A 66 19.98 -4.58 -20.07
CA TYR A 66 19.57 -3.77 -18.93
C TYR A 66 18.47 -2.81 -19.39
N ILE A 67 17.27 -2.98 -18.83
CA ILE A 67 16.12 -2.15 -19.16
C ILE A 67 15.81 -1.23 -17.97
N GLU A 68 15.84 0.07 -18.22
CA GLU A 68 15.36 1.07 -17.27
C GLU A 68 14.04 1.65 -17.78
N VAL A 69 13.02 1.61 -16.94
CA VAL A 69 11.72 2.20 -17.24
C VAL A 69 11.44 3.29 -16.22
N THR A 70 11.48 4.54 -16.67
CA THR A 70 11.12 5.67 -15.82
C THR A 70 9.63 5.95 -15.99
N VAL A 71 8.88 5.79 -14.91
CA VAL A 71 7.43 6.02 -14.87
C VAL A 71 7.15 7.33 -14.14
N ARG A 72 6.28 8.16 -14.71
CA ARG A 72 5.77 9.38 -14.07
C ARG A 72 4.28 9.24 -13.82
N GLY A 73 3.78 9.84 -12.75
CA GLY A 73 2.36 9.79 -12.39
C GLY A 73 2.03 8.65 -11.42
N GLN A 74 0.74 8.52 -11.10
CA GLN A 74 0.23 7.43 -10.26
C GLN A 74 0.04 6.16 -11.09
N TRP A 75 0.48 5.03 -10.55
CA TRP A 75 0.33 3.70 -11.15
C TRP A 75 0.15 2.67 -10.04
N SER A 76 -0.64 1.62 -10.31
CA SER A 76 -0.90 0.55 -9.33
C SER A 76 0.03 -0.64 -9.52
N ALA A 77 0.24 -1.04 -10.78
CA ALA A 77 1.26 -2.00 -11.17
C ALA A 77 1.63 -1.85 -12.64
N ILE A 78 2.78 -2.40 -13.00
CA ILE A 78 3.32 -2.42 -14.35
C ILE A 78 3.89 -3.80 -14.62
N SER A 79 3.77 -4.27 -15.86
CA SER A 79 4.59 -5.37 -16.33
C SER A 79 5.47 -4.93 -17.49
N ILE A 80 6.63 -5.55 -17.63
CA ILE A 80 7.58 -5.30 -18.71
C ILE A 80 7.83 -6.63 -19.41
N THR A 81 7.60 -6.63 -20.72
CA THR A 81 7.83 -7.77 -21.60
C THR A 81 8.73 -7.39 -22.77
N ALA A 82 9.43 -8.37 -23.35
CA ALA A 82 10.28 -8.21 -24.52
C ALA A 82 9.48 -8.49 -25.81
N GLY A 83 10.01 -8.05 -26.94
CA GLY A 83 9.42 -8.35 -28.25
C GLY A 83 10.23 -7.76 -29.38
N ASN A 84 10.06 -8.33 -30.56
CA ASN A 84 10.69 -7.92 -31.81
C ASN A 84 9.70 -7.11 -32.64
N TYR A 85 10.11 -5.93 -33.08
CA TYR A 85 9.30 -5.08 -33.95
C TYR A 85 9.95 -4.96 -35.33
N ASN A 86 9.26 -5.43 -36.36
CA ASN A 86 9.64 -5.27 -37.75
C ASN A 86 8.94 -4.04 -38.33
N VAL A 87 9.69 -2.95 -38.47
CA VAL A 87 9.20 -1.67 -39.01
C VAL A 87 8.72 -1.81 -40.46
N GLY A 88 9.43 -2.56 -41.29
CA GLY A 88 9.11 -2.71 -42.72
C GLY A 88 7.87 -3.58 -43.00
N GLY A 89 7.56 -4.51 -42.10
CA GLY A 89 6.36 -5.36 -42.17
C GLY A 89 5.21 -4.91 -41.28
N MET A 90 5.40 -3.85 -40.46
CA MET A 90 4.49 -3.48 -39.36
C MET A 90 4.08 -4.69 -38.50
N ALA A 91 5.01 -5.63 -38.33
CA ALA A 91 4.78 -6.87 -37.60
C ALA A 91 5.48 -6.80 -36.26
N PHE A 92 4.75 -7.14 -35.21
CA PHE A 92 5.29 -7.30 -33.86
C PHE A 92 5.20 -8.77 -33.46
N THR A 93 6.25 -9.25 -32.80
CA THR A 93 6.27 -10.57 -32.18
C THR A 93 6.71 -10.42 -30.74
N GLU A 94 5.88 -10.92 -29.86
CA GLU A 94 6.01 -10.72 -28.43
C GLU A 94 6.51 -11.90 -27.63
N GLU A 95 7.08 -11.59 -26.48
CA GLU A 95 7.26 -12.57 -25.42
C GLU A 95 5.92 -12.82 -24.71
N VAL A 96 5.43 -14.06 -24.85
CA VAL A 96 4.13 -14.53 -24.34
C VAL A 96 4.27 -15.40 -23.10
N THR A 97 5.48 -15.88 -22.79
CA THR A 97 5.69 -16.83 -21.68
C THR A 97 5.72 -16.14 -20.32
N GLY A 98 5.93 -14.82 -20.29
CA GLY A 98 5.91 -14.06 -19.06
C GLY A 98 6.32 -12.60 -19.22
N ALA A 99 5.91 -11.79 -18.25
CA ALA A 99 6.35 -10.42 -18.08
C ALA A 99 6.84 -10.18 -16.66
N ALA A 100 7.90 -9.38 -16.51
CA ALA A 100 8.37 -8.95 -15.21
C ALA A 100 7.36 -7.97 -14.60
N TYR A 101 6.83 -8.29 -13.42
CA TYR A 101 5.78 -7.55 -12.75
C TYR A 101 6.33 -6.70 -11.60
N LEU A 102 5.91 -5.44 -11.56
CA LEU A 102 6.35 -4.44 -10.61
C LEU A 102 5.12 -3.70 -10.05
N TYR A 103 5.17 -3.39 -8.76
CA TYR A 103 4.20 -2.56 -8.04
C TYR A 103 4.95 -1.69 -7.01
N PRO A 104 4.38 -0.60 -6.48
CA PRO A 104 5.11 0.39 -5.68
C PRO A 104 5.91 -0.15 -4.48
N ASP A 105 5.45 -1.23 -3.85
CA ASP A 105 6.15 -1.87 -2.71
C ASP A 105 7.04 -3.06 -3.12
N SER A 106 7.10 -3.40 -4.41
CA SER A 106 8.07 -4.36 -4.92
C SER A 106 9.44 -3.69 -4.99
N ASN A 107 10.45 -4.29 -4.37
CA ASN A 107 11.85 -3.84 -4.46
C ASN A 107 12.54 -4.36 -5.74
N GLY A 108 11.78 -4.95 -6.67
CA GLY A 108 12.29 -5.61 -7.88
C GLY A 108 13.12 -6.88 -7.63
N SER A 109 13.39 -7.25 -6.38
CA SER A 109 14.17 -8.46 -6.07
C SER A 109 13.33 -9.70 -6.34
N GLY A 110 13.89 -10.66 -7.08
CA GLY A 110 13.21 -11.90 -7.46
C GLY A 110 12.29 -11.80 -8.68
N CYS A 111 12.14 -10.62 -9.30
CA CYS A 111 11.44 -10.37 -10.57
C CYS A 111 10.23 -11.29 -10.81
N GLN A 112 9.12 -11.04 -10.09
CA GLN A 112 7.90 -11.83 -10.27
C GLN A 112 7.52 -11.88 -11.76
N VAL A 113 7.48 -13.08 -12.33
CA VAL A 113 7.05 -13.30 -13.71
C VAL A 113 5.57 -13.65 -13.70
N VAL A 114 4.77 -12.92 -14.45
CA VAL A 114 3.31 -13.11 -14.55
C VAL A 114 2.89 -13.33 -15.99
N ASP A 115 1.70 -13.90 -16.19
CA ASP A 115 1.06 -13.92 -17.49
C ASP A 115 0.87 -12.45 -17.97
N PRO A 116 1.46 -12.04 -19.10
CA PRO A 116 1.31 -10.68 -19.62
C PRO A 116 -0.14 -10.32 -19.98
N PHE A 117 -0.98 -11.32 -20.25
CA PHE A 117 -2.39 -11.15 -20.65
C PHE A 117 -3.35 -11.19 -19.45
N HIS A 118 -3.01 -11.95 -18.41
CA HIS A 118 -3.81 -12.08 -17.19
C HIS A 118 -2.94 -11.91 -15.94
N PRO A 119 -2.41 -10.70 -15.70
CA PRO A 119 -1.62 -10.45 -14.51
C PRO A 119 -2.48 -10.60 -13.25
N PRO A 120 -1.88 -10.98 -12.11
CA PRO A 120 -2.56 -10.94 -10.84
C PRO A 120 -2.87 -9.50 -10.44
N LYS A 121 -3.97 -9.31 -9.69
CA LYS A 121 -4.25 -8.04 -9.02
C LYS A 121 -3.03 -7.65 -8.15
N PRO A 122 -2.58 -6.38 -8.17
CA PRO A 122 -1.49 -5.96 -7.31
C PRO A 122 -1.84 -6.21 -5.84
N PRO A 123 -0.86 -6.66 -5.02
CA PRO A 123 -1.10 -6.80 -3.60
C PRO A 123 -1.39 -5.42 -2.99
N VAL A 124 -2.30 -5.41 -2.02
CA VAL A 124 -2.56 -4.22 -1.20
C VAL A 124 -1.54 -4.19 -0.08
N THR A 125 -0.73 -3.14 -0.06
CA THR A 125 0.15 -2.87 1.08
C THR A 125 -0.54 -1.90 2.02
N ILE A 126 -0.55 -2.21 3.31
CA ILE A 126 -1.00 -1.31 4.37
C ILE A 126 0.16 -1.12 5.33
N ARG A 127 0.53 0.13 5.57
CA ARG A 127 1.50 0.53 6.59
C ARG A 127 0.76 1.31 7.66
N MET A 128 1.16 1.10 8.91
CA MET A 128 0.59 1.77 10.06
C MET A 128 1.65 2.62 10.75
N SER A 129 1.24 3.80 11.20
CA SER A 129 2.00 4.66 12.10
C SER A 129 1.12 4.94 13.31
N ALA A 130 1.61 4.57 14.50
CA ALA A 130 0.96 4.84 15.78
C ALA A 130 1.90 5.69 16.64
N PRO A 131 1.38 6.70 17.36
CA PRO A 131 2.15 7.44 18.35
C PRO A 131 2.16 6.74 19.70
N ASP A 132 3.01 7.22 20.60
CA ASP A 132 2.91 6.94 22.02
C ASP A 132 1.95 7.94 22.66
N TRP A 133 0.83 7.45 23.20
CA TRP A 133 -0.18 8.32 23.82
C TRP A 133 0.10 8.54 25.30
N ASP A 134 0.48 9.76 25.66
CA ASP A 134 0.57 10.21 27.05
C ASP A 134 -0.79 10.76 27.52
N LEU A 135 -1.46 9.99 28.39
CA LEU A 135 -2.75 10.37 28.94
C LEU A 135 -2.64 11.51 29.99
N GLY A 136 -1.44 11.77 30.49
CA GLY A 136 -1.17 12.70 31.59
C GLY A 136 -1.76 12.23 32.92
N GLU A 137 -2.00 13.19 33.82
CA GLU A 137 -2.67 12.88 35.09
C GLU A 137 -4.14 12.52 34.85
N LEU A 138 -4.51 11.31 35.29
CA LEU A 138 -5.88 10.83 35.18
C LEU A 138 -6.73 11.34 36.36
N PRO A 139 -7.91 11.93 36.10
CA PRO A 139 -8.81 12.34 37.18
C PRO A 139 -9.33 11.10 37.93
N MET A 140 -9.66 11.28 39.22
CA MET A 140 -10.44 10.26 39.94
C MET A 140 -11.80 10.08 39.25
N ASP A 141 -12.35 8.86 39.32
CA ASP A 141 -13.57 8.47 38.62
C ASP A 141 -13.37 8.43 37.09
N HIS A 142 -14.42 8.70 36.31
CA HIS A 142 -14.38 8.69 34.86
C HIS A 142 -13.57 9.85 34.28
N GLY A 143 -12.59 9.51 33.43
CA GLY A 143 -11.78 10.45 32.66
C GLY A 143 -11.95 10.29 31.16
N GLU A 144 -11.70 11.38 30.43
CA GLU A 144 -11.62 11.38 28.96
C GLU A 144 -10.39 12.17 28.51
N LYS A 145 -9.61 11.60 27.59
CA LYS A 145 -8.50 12.29 26.93
C LYS A 145 -8.64 12.15 25.42
N ARG A 146 -8.66 13.28 24.71
CA ARG A 146 -8.71 13.34 23.24
C ARG A 146 -7.36 13.76 22.68
N PHE A 147 -6.94 13.06 21.64
CA PHE A 147 -5.73 13.37 20.88
C PHE A 147 -6.12 13.85 19.48
N THR A 148 -6.04 15.16 19.27
CA THR A 148 -6.48 15.81 18.02
C THR A 148 -5.33 16.33 17.18
N ALA A 149 -4.11 16.44 17.74
CA ALA A 149 -2.95 16.87 16.98
C ALA A 149 -2.55 15.81 15.95
N ALA A 150 -2.00 16.22 14.82
CA ALA A 150 -1.67 15.31 13.71
C ALA A 150 -0.65 14.23 14.11
N ASP A 151 0.28 14.58 15.00
CA ASP A 151 1.33 13.65 15.48
C ASP A 151 0.79 12.63 16.48
N ASP A 152 -0.40 12.86 17.06
CA ASP A 152 -1.06 11.93 17.99
C ASP A 152 -2.09 11.02 17.29
N GLN A 153 -2.17 11.06 15.96
CA GLN A 153 -3.14 10.27 15.20
C GLN A 153 -2.57 8.89 14.82
N LEU A 154 -3.43 7.88 14.90
CA LEU A 154 -3.16 6.57 14.30
C LEU A 154 -3.42 6.67 12.80
N CYS A 155 -2.38 6.50 11.98
CA CYS A 155 -2.50 6.63 10.53
C CYS A 155 -2.20 5.32 9.81
N PHE A 156 -3.04 5.01 8.83
CA PHE A 156 -2.77 3.97 7.83
C PHE A 156 -2.44 4.62 6.49
N SER A 157 -1.35 4.21 5.86
CA SER A 157 -1.03 4.50 4.48
C SER A 157 -1.06 3.23 3.65
N TYR A 158 -1.50 3.34 2.41
CA TYR A 158 -1.75 2.18 1.58
C TYR A 158 -1.60 2.46 0.09
N SER A 159 -1.22 1.40 -0.62
CA SER A 159 -1.03 1.38 -2.07
C SER A 159 -1.88 0.26 -2.69
N GLY A 160 -2.18 0.38 -3.99
CA GLY A 160 -2.94 -0.65 -4.72
C GLY A 160 -4.43 -0.75 -4.37
N LEU A 161 -5.02 0.24 -3.68
CA LEU A 161 -6.44 0.21 -3.33
C LEU A 161 -7.38 0.47 -4.51
N SER A 162 -8.54 -0.18 -4.44
CA SER A 162 -9.63 0.02 -5.39
C SER A 162 -10.29 1.41 -5.23
N ALA A 163 -11.06 1.90 -6.22
CA ALA A 163 -11.77 3.19 -6.17
C ALA A 163 -12.88 3.20 -5.10
N GLY A 164 -13.20 2.03 -4.53
CA GLY A 164 -14.07 1.90 -3.35
C GLY A 164 -13.33 1.88 -2.01
N GLY A 165 -12.00 2.07 -2.01
CA GLY A 165 -11.16 1.88 -0.83
C GLY A 165 -10.85 0.41 -0.55
N ALA A 166 -10.43 0.12 0.68
CA ALA A 166 -10.35 -1.23 1.25
C ALA A 166 -11.15 -1.26 2.54
N ALA A 167 -12.06 -2.24 2.64
CA ALA A 167 -12.64 -2.61 3.90
C ALA A 167 -11.57 -3.37 4.71
N VAL A 168 -11.26 -2.85 5.89
CA VAL A 168 -10.32 -3.47 6.82
C VAL A 168 -10.95 -3.61 8.18
N VAL A 169 -10.58 -4.64 8.92
CA VAL A 169 -10.84 -4.72 10.35
C VAL A 169 -9.58 -4.24 11.07
N VAL A 170 -9.75 -3.23 11.91
CA VAL A 170 -8.72 -2.77 12.85
C VAL A 170 -9.07 -3.35 14.22
N ASP A 171 -8.14 -4.08 14.80
CA ASP A 171 -8.24 -4.61 16.16
C ASP A 171 -6.96 -4.28 16.92
N ALA A 172 -6.99 -4.39 18.25
CA ALA A 172 -5.82 -4.18 19.09
C ALA A 172 -5.82 -5.14 20.29
N GLU A 173 -4.66 -5.77 20.52
CA GLU A 173 -4.41 -6.60 21.69
C GLU A 173 -3.63 -5.81 22.73
N SER A 174 -4.01 -5.94 24.00
CA SER A 174 -3.31 -5.31 25.13
C SER A 174 -2.33 -6.29 25.76
N GLN A 175 -1.11 -5.83 26.04
CA GLN A 175 -0.12 -6.59 26.79
C GLN A 175 -0.61 -6.92 28.21
N ASN A 176 -1.33 -6.00 28.83
CA ASN A 176 -1.89 -6.21 30.17
C ASN A 176 -3.22 -6.98 30.18
N GLY A 177 -3.78 -7.23 29.00
CA GLY A 177 -4.98 -8.03 28.78
C GLY A 177 -6.28 -7.23 28.88
N VAL A 178 -7.39 -7.88 28.54
CA VAL A 178 -8.73 -7.30 28.52
C VAL A 178 -9.61 -7.92 29.61
N VAL A 179 -10.28 -7.09 30.40
CA VAL A 179 -11.28 -7.51 31.40
C VAL A 179 -12.53 -6.68 31.21
N ASN A 180 -13.71 -7.32 31.17
CA ASN A 180 -15.01 -6.65 31.01
C ASN A 180 -15.05 -5.62 29.87
N ASP A 181 -14.51 -5.98 28.70
CA ASP A 181 -14.47 -5.12 27.50
C ASP A 181 -13.55 -3.89 27.64
N GLN A 182 -12.62 -3.90 28.58
CA GLN A 182 -11.69 -2.80 28.81
C GLN A 182 -10.25 -3.31 28.81
N TYR A 183 -9.36 -2.55 28.18
CA TYR A 183 -7.92 -2.69 28.33
C TYR A 183 -7.49 -2.25 29.72
N GLN A 184 -6.24 -2.51 30.09
CA GLN A 184 -5.76 -2.30 31.45
C GLN A 184 -4.43 -1.56 31.47
N LEU A 185 -4.42 -0.34 32.00
CA LEU A 185 -3.17 0.28 32.44
C LEU A 185 -2.78 -0.34 33.79
N LYS A 186 -1.57 -0.84 33.91
CA LYS A 186 -1.03 -1.39 35.18
C LYS A 186 0.02 -0.47 35.75
N ALA A 187 0.01 -0.30 37.07
CA ALA A 187 1.07 0.46 37.72
C ALA A 187 2.42 -0.23 37.54
N LEU A 188 3.47 0.55 37.27
CA LEU A 188 4.83 0.04 37.12
C LEU A 188 5.36 -0.56 38.42
N ASP A 189 5.02 0.06 39.56
CA ASP A 189 5.52 -0.33 40.89
C ASP A 189 4.68 -1.41 41.59
N ASP A 190 3.41 -1.59 41.17
CA ASP A 190 2.48 -2.57 41.75
C ASP A 190 1.47 -3.05 40.69
N PRO A 191 1.79 -4.11 39.92
CA PRO A 191 0.96 -4.57 38.80
C PRO A 191 -0.45 -5.05 39.18
N ASN A 192 -0.78 -5.12 40.47
CA ASN A 192 -2.13 -5.38 40.96
C ASN A 192 -3.01 -4.13 40.96
N GLN A 193 -2.41 -2.93 40.85
CA GLN A 193 -3.12 -1.68 40.66
C GLN A 193 -3.43 -1.53 39.16
N VAL A 194 -4.72 -1.45 38.85
CA VAL A 194 -5.22 -1.46 37.47
C VAL A 194 -6.16 -0.28 37.25
N ILE A 195 -5.97 0.43 36.14
CA ILE A 195 -6.91 1.42 35.62
C ILE A 195 -7.49 0.87 34.31
N PRO A 196 -8.79 0.50 34.28
CA PRO A 196 -9.41 0.07 33.04
C PRO A 196 -9.61 1.25 32.07
N TYR A 197 -9.50 0.96 30.77
CA TYR A 197 -9.75 1.95 29.73
C TYR A 197 -10.28 1.36 28.42
N THR A 198 -10.89 2.22 27.60
CA THR A 198 -11.26 1.94 26.21
C THR A 198 -10.70 3.02 25.29
N VAL A 199 -10.57 2.70 24.00
CA VAL A 199 -10.11 3.66 22.98
C VAL A 199 -11.16 3.75 21.88
N VAL A 200 -11.52 4.96 21.49
CA VAL A 200 -12.34 5.22 20.29
C VAL A 200 -11.47 5.89 19.23
N LEU A 201 -11.42 5.32 18.04
CA LEU A 201 -10.71 5.88 16.89
C LEU A 201 -11.71 6.60 15.97
N ASN A 202 -11.61 7.92 15.87
CA ASN A 202 -12.48 8.76 15.04
C ASN A 202 -11.70 9.31 13.84
N GLY A 203 -12.21 9.18 12.62
CA GLY A 203 -11.53 9.72 11.42
C GLY A 203 -11.72 8.94 10.12
N GLY A 204 -12.51 7.87 10.15
CA GLY A 204 -13.03 7.20 8.96
C GLY A 204 -14.45 7.67 8.62
N LEU A 205 -15.16 6.88 7.80
CA LEU A 205 -16.62 7.01 7.66
C LEU A 205 -17.38 6.59 8.93
N TYR A 206 -16.72 5.84 9.81
CA TYR A 206 -17.26 5.29 11.05
C TYR A 206 -16.18 5.30 12.14
N ASP A 207 -16.62 5.39 13.39
CA ASP A 207 -15.76 5.29 14.57
C ASP A 207 -15.47 3.81 14.90
N ILE A 208 -14.31 3.55 15.49
CA ILE A 208 -13.89 2.21 15.92
C ILE A 208 -13.75 2.19 17.42
N ASP A 209 -14.61 1.43 18.10
CA ASP A 209 -14.47 1.14 19.51
C ASP A 209 -13.46 -0.01 19.71
N LEU A 210 -12.47 0.22 20.57
CA LEU A 210 -11.48 -0.77 20.97
C LEU A 210 -11.63 -1.08 22.47
N PRO A 211 -11.70 -2.37 22.86
CA PRO A 211 -11.51 -3.57 22.02
C PRO A 211 -12.60 -3.84 20.97
N ASN A 212 -12.23 -4.15 19.71
CA ASN A 212 -13.16 -4.31 18.59
C ASN A 212 -13.78 -5.72 18.54
N ARG A 213 -14.61 -6.06 19.54
CA ARG A 213 -15.25 -7.39 19.62
C ARG A 213 -16.15 -7.73 18.44
N ARG A 214 -16.75 -6.72 17.82
CA ARG A 214 -17.68 -6.90 16.70
C ARG A 214 -16.95 -7.09 15.37
N ARG A 215 -15.62 -6.86 15.33
CA ARG A 215 -14.79 -6.90 14.12
C ARG A 215 -15.43 -6.12 12.98
N LEU A 216 -15.95 -4.94 13.30
CA LEU A 216 -16.64 -4.11 12.30
C LEU A 216 -15.62 -3.61 11.27
N PRO A 217 -15.92 -3.74 9.97
CA PRO A 217 -15.05 -3.22 8.94
C PRO A 217 -15.12 -1.69 8.89
N VAL A 218 -13.97 -1.08 8.63
CA VAL A 218 -13.84 0.33 8.25
C VAL A 218 -13.30 0.42 6.85
N VAL A 219 -13.89 1.31 6.06
CA VAL A 219 -13.42 1.61 4.71
C VAL A 219 -12.32 2.66 4.79
N LEU A 220 -11.10 2.26 4.46
CA LEU A 220 -9.99 3.18 4.22
C LEU A 220 -10.33 4.06 3.03
N ASN A 221 -10.06 5.37 3.13
CA ASN A 221 -10.38 6.31 2.07
C ASN A 221 -9.57 6.04 0.78
N THR A 222 -9.85 6.78 -0.29
CA THR A 222 -9.17 6.58 -1.58
C THR A 222 -7.93 7.47 -1.76
N SER A 223 -7.57 8.30 -0.78
CA SER A 223 -6.45 9.25 -0.89
C SER A 223 -5.08 8.61 -0.64
N GLY A 224 -5.04 7.33 -0.29
CA GLY A 224 -3.80 6.62 0.04
C GLY A 224 -3.38 6.75 1.51
N ARG A 225 -4.15 7.50 2.32
CA ARG A 225 -3.89 7.67 3.75
C ARG A 225 -5.16 7.98 4.53
N THR A 226 -5.42 7.25 5.61
CA THR A 226 -6.49 7.53 6.57
C THR A 226 -5.90 7.66 7.96
N CYS A 227 -6.24 8.74 8.67
CA CYS A 227 -5.77 8.98 10.03
C CYS A 227 -6.95 9.09 10.99
N PHE A 228 -6.78 8.53 12.17
CA PHE A 228 -7.77 8.51 13.23
C PHE A 228 -7.25 9.29 14.43
N THR A 229 -8.05 10.23 14.92
CA THR A 229 -7.92 10.77 16.27
C THR A 229 -8.35 9.72 17.29
N SER A 230 -7.62 9.63 18.40
CA SER A 230 -7.94 8.69 19.47
C SER A 230 -8.58 9.40 20.66
N VAL A 231 -9.58 8.76 21.25
CA VAL A 231 -10.23 9.19 22.48
C VAL A 231 -10.13 8.05 23.49
N PHE A 232 -9.46 8.33 24.60
CA PHE A 232 -9.32 7.39 25.70
C PHE A 232 -10.37 7.70 26.76
N HIS A 233 -11.08 6.67 27.20
CA HIS A 233 -11.94 6.72 28.37
C HIS A 233 -11.33 5.87 29.46
N THR A 234 -11.11 6.45 30.63
CA THR A 234 -10.51 5.77 31.78
C THR A 234 -11.47 5.78 32.96
N TYR A 235 -11.26 4.87 33.90
CA TYR A 235 -11.94 4.90 35.20
C TYR A 235 -10.95 4.66 36.33
N VAL A 236 -10.70 5.68 37.14
CA VAL A 236 -9.78 5.60 38.28
C VAL A 236 -10.58 5.36 39.54
N ALA A 237 -10.58 4.11 40.00
CA ALA A 237 -11.28 3.70 41.21
C ALA A 237 -10.71 4.40 42.48
N PRO A 238 -11.57 4.75 43.46
CA PRO A 238 -11.11 5.24 44.75
C PRO A 238 -10.17 4.23 45.43
N GLY A 239 -9.06 4.72 45.98
CA GLY A 239 -8.08 3.89 46.69
C GLY A 239 -6.93 3.34 45.83
N LEU A 240 -6.92 3.61 44.52
CA LEU A 240 -5.73 3.41 43.69
C LEU A 240 -4.58 4.31 44.16
N LYS A 241 -3.37 3.76 44.14
CA LYS A 241 -2.16 4.50 44.51
C LYS A 241 -1.76 5.46 43.38
N ARG A 242 -1.20 6.61 43.77
CA ARG A 242 -0.50 7.49 42.81
C ARG A 242 0.76 6.79 42.31
N GLY A 243 1.07 6.98 41.03
CA GLY A 243 2.23 6.42 40.37
C GLY A 243 2.02 6.38 38.87
N ASP A 244 2.99 5.83 38.16
CA ASP A 244 2.97 5.69 36.71
C ASP A 244 2.28 4.37 36.33
N TYR A 245 1.37 4.45 35.35
CA TYR A 245 0.65 3.31 34.80
C TYR A 245 0.87 3.25 33.29
N SER A 246 1.04 2.04 32.76
CA SER A 246 1.25 1.84 31.32
C SER A 246 0.55 0.59 30.80
N ASP A 247 0.36 0.55 29.48
CA ASP A 247 -0.03 -0.62 28.70
C ASP A 247 0.61 -0.50 27.31
N VAL A 248 0.71 -1.63 26.59
CA VAL A 248 1.18 -1.67 25.20
C VAL A 248 0.09 -2.30 24.35
N LEU A 249 -0.37 -1.58 23.34
CA LEU A 249 -1.33 -2.07 22.36
C LEU A 249 -0.63 -2.55 21.09
N THR A 250 -0.90 -3.79 20.70
CA THR A 250 -0.50 -4.34 19.41
C THR A 250 -1.68 -4.30 18.46
N PHE A 251 -1.63 -3.39 17.48
CA PHE A 251 -2.68 -3.25 16.48
C PHE A 251 -2.53 -4.29 15.36
N THR A 252 -3.65 -4.88 14.96
CA THR A 252 -3.75 -5.77 13.80
C THR A 252 -4.73 -5.18 12.79
N VAL A 253 -4.32 -5.18 11.52
CA VAL A 253 -5.16 -4.73 10.41
C VAL A 253 -5.30 -5.87 9.41
N VAL A 254 -6.54 -6.28 9.16
CA VAL A 254 -6.84 -7.35 8.20
C VAL A 254 -7.73 -6.81 7.10
N SER A 255 -7.30 -6.96 5.85
CA SER A 255 -8.17 -6.67 4.71
C SER A 255 -9.29 -7.71 4.62
N MET A 256 -10.51 -7.23 4.44
CA MET A 256 -11.61 -8.09 4.01
C MET A 256 -11.48 -8.27 2.49
N THR A 257 -11.25 -9.51 2.07
CA THR A 257 -11.19 -9.87 0.64
C THR A 257 -12.56 -10.28 0.12
#